data_AF-X1PIZ3-F1
#
_entry.id   AF-X1PIZ3-F1
#
_cell.length_a   1.000
_cell.length_b   1.000
_cell.length_c   1.000
_cell.angle_alpha   90.00
_cell.angle_beta   90.00
_cell.angle_gamma   90.00
#
_symmetry.space_group_name_H-M   'P 1'
#
loop_
_entity.id
_entity.type
_entity.pdbx_description
1 polymer ?
#
loop_
_entity_poly.entity_id
_entity_poly.type
_entity_poly.pdbx_seq_one_letter_code
_entity_poly.pdbx_strand_id
1 'polypeptide(L)'
;TDGNYDSYFVLRNSYIEGSSNAEGGVWVTKDCVVVIENTVVTGFTKTGKYGVYLGSGRTVPAILRNCTISGNYRNVYFLGNMTMTNCIIANSIHYGVVGNITNSYVKGPSGYNVFYNSGYNHYDDDGSQVLTDAELAVLKPYANDQNIDPQFVDAANGDFRLGPGSPCLNAGRAAPNRGYTDIGAWQGISRSILLPDNCEEWLEMDFNGDCKVDFEDFALFTRSWLECNLEPEEMCWQ
;
A
#
# COMPACT_ATOMS: atom_id res chain seq x y z
N THR A 1 -29.74 -11.09 -5.23
CA THR A 1 -29.15 -11.44 -3.93
C THR A 1 -28.78 -10.14 -3.28
N ASP A 2 -29.59 -9.72 -2.32
CA ASP A 2 -29.60 -8.35 -1.80
C ASP A 2 -28.25 -8.00 -1.19
N GLY A 3 -27.62 -6.93 -1.71
CA GLY A 3 -26.27 -6.47 -1.38
C GLY A 3 -26.11 -5.87 0.01
N ASN A 4 -26.79 -6.41 1.03
CA ASN A 4 -26.53 -6.10 2.42
C ASN A 4 -25.37 -6.96 2.92
N TYR A 5 -24.16 -6.43 2.78
CA TYR A 5 -23.00 -6.98 3.47
C TYR A 5 -22.99 -6.44 4.90
N ASP A 6 -23.69 -7.12 5.80
CA ASP A 6 -23.78 -6.72 7.22
C ASP A 6 -22.52 -7.07 8.03
N SER A 7 -21.49 -7.61 7.37
CA SER A 7 -20.24 -8.04 8.00
C SER A 7 -19.05 -7.31 7.38
N TYR A 8 -18.21 -6.77 8.25
CA TYR A 8 -17.02 -6.00 7.90
C TYR A 8 -15.81 -6.58 8.64
N PHE A 9 -14.69 -6.69 7.93
CA PHE A 9 -13.38 -6.89 8.53
C PHE A 9 -12.51 -5.68 8.21
N VAL A 10 -12.08 -4.97 9.24
CA VAL A 10 -11.28 -3.76 9.12
C VAL A 10 -9.98 -3.94 9.88
N LEU A 11 -8.86 -3.75 9.19
CA LEU A 11 -7.52 -3.82 9.75
C LEU A 11 -6.77 -2.54 9.37
N ARG A 12 -6.23 -1.83 10.37
CA ARG A 12 -5.53 -0.56 10.16
C ARG A 12 -4.28 -0.46 10.99
N ASN A 13 -3.28 0.25 10.48
CA ASN A 13 -2.09 0.67 11.24
C ASN A 13 -1.43 -0.49 11.97
N SER A 14 -1.39 -1.65 11.34
CA SER A 14 -1.00 -2.92 11.97
C SER A 14 0.29 -3.46 11.37
N TYR A 15 1.05 -4.19 12.18
CA TYR A 15 2.22 -4.94 11.76
C TYR A 15 1.99 -6.43 12.05
N ILE A 16 1.89 -7.23 11.00
CA ILE A 16 1.61 -8.67 11.08
C ILE A 16 2.81 -9.42 10.54
N GLU A 17 3.48 -10.16 11.41
CA GLU A 17 4.67 -10.93 11.10
C GLU A 17 4.44 -12.44 11.32
N GLY A 18 4.88 -13.22 10.35
CA GLY A 18 4.76 -14.65 10.31
C GLY A 18 6.07 -15.38 10.54
N SER A 19 5.98 -16.71 10.43
CA SER A 19 7.14 -17.60 10.38
C SER A 19 6.97 -18.61 9.24
N SER A 20 8.02 -19.40 8.99
CA SER A 20 8.01 -20.46 7.98
C SER A 20 6.99 -21.57 8.21
N ASN A 21 6.39 -21.65 9.41
CA ASN A 21 5.37 -22.64 9.76
C ASN A 21 3.95 -22.06 9.85
N ALA A 22 3.80 -20.73 9.74
CA ALA A 22 2.50 -20.08 9.85
C ALA A 22 1.59 -20.42 8.66
N GLU A 23 0.28 -20.52 8.91
CA GLU A 23 -0.72 -20.86 7.90
C GLU A 23 -1.11 -19.69 6.99
N GLY A 24 -0.54 -18.51 7.22
CA GLY A 24 -0.81 -17.26 6.50
C GLY A 24 -0.98 -16.09 7.48
N GLY A 25 -1.05 -14.87 6.95
CA GLY A 25 -1.18 -13.65 7.77
C GLY A 25 -2.64 -13.27 8.01
N VAL A 26 -3.25 -12.58 7.06
CA VAL A 26 -4.67 -12.22 7.09
C VAL A 26 -5.44 -13.25 6.28
N TRP A 27 -6.40 -13.94 6.89
CA TRP A 27 -7.11 -15.04 6.23
C TRP A 27 -8.63 -14.88 6.35
N VAL A 28 -9.27 -14.42 5.27
CA VAL A 28 -10.71 -14.18 5.19
C VAL A 28 -11.35 -15.21 4.24
N THR A 29 -12.29 -16.01 4.76
CA THR A 29 -12.98 -17.09 4.00
C THR A 29 -14.48 -16.91 3.90
N LYS A 30 -15.05 -15.93 4.59
CA LYS A 30 -16.49 -15.65 4.60
C LYS A 30 -16.75 -14.29 3.95
N ASP A 31 -17.88 -14.19 3.26
CA ASP A 31 -18.28 -12.99 2.53
C ASP A 31 -18.46 -11.83 3.50
N CYS A 32 -17.54 -10.86 3.43
CA CYS A 32 -17.58 -9.63 4.20
C CYS A 32 -16.81 -8.55 3.45
N VAL A 33 -17.15 -7.28 3.72
CA VAL A 33 -16.36 -6.16 3.21
C VAL A 33 -15.03 -6.16 3.94
N VAL A 34 -13.94 -6.20 3.19
CA VAL A 34 -12.58 -6.21 3.74
C VAL A 34 -11.92 -4.88 3.48
N VAL A 35 -11.42 -4.23 4.53
CA VAL A 35 -10.63 -3.00 4.44
C VAL A 35 -9.33 -3.21 5.20
N ILE A 36 -8.20 -3.16 4.50
CA ILE A 36 -6.86 -3.24 5.07
C ILE A 36 -6.10 -1.97 4.67
N GLU A 37 -5.75 -1.15 5.65
CA GLU A 37 -5.09 0.13 5.40
C GLU A 37 -3.84 0.30 6.27
N ASN A 38 -2.81 0.97 5.74
CA ASN A 38 -1.60 1.33 6.49
C ASN A 38 -0.97 0.15 7.26
N THR A 39 -0.99 -1.04 6.65
CA THR A 39 -0.66 -2.29 7.34
C THR A 39 0.54 -2.96 6.66
N VAL A 40 1.40 -3.56 7.47
CA VAL A 40 2.51 -4.39 7.02
C VAL A 40 2.21 -5.86 7.27
N VAL A 41 2.39 -6.71 6.26
CA VAL A 41 2.22 -8.18 6.37
C VAL A 41 3.44 -8.88 5.79
N THR A 42 4.18 -9.60 6.63
CA THR A 42 5.49 -10.17 6.25
C THR A 42 5.83 -11.50 6.92
N GLY A 43 6.77 -12.24 6.34
CA GLY A 43 7.39 -13.42 6.97
C GLY A 43 6.60 -14.74 6.85
N PHE A 44 5.48 -14.78 6.12
CA PHE A 44 4.67 -16.00 5.95
C PHE A 44 5.22 -16.87 4.82
N THR A 45 6.28 -17.63 5.09
CA THR A 45 7.05 -18.36 4.06
C THR A 45 6.68 -19.83 3.88
N LYS A 46 5.63 -20.32 4.57
CA LYS A 46 5.13 -21.69 4.38
C LYS A 46 4.66 -21.92 2.93
N THR A 47 5.13 -22.99 2.32
CA THR A 47 4.76 -23.36 0.94
C THR A 47 3.25 -23.47 0.77
N GLY A 48 2.74 -22.78 -0.25
CA GLY A 48 1.33 -22.74 -0.63
C GLY A 48 0.47 -21.75 0.18
N LYS A 49 1.06 -20.96 1.07
CA LYS A 49 0.34 -19.98 1.90
C LYS A 49 0.52 -18.55 1.42
N TYR A 50 -0.29 -17.66 1.99
CA TYR A 50 -0.38 -16.26 1.59
C TYR A 50 -0.15 -15.34 2.78
N GLY A 51 0.46 -14.18 2.53
CA GLY A 51 0.44 -13.08 3.50
C GLY A 51 -1.00 -12.61 3.72
N VAL A 52 -1.73 -12.34 2.65
CA VAL A 52 -3.15 -11.95 2.66
C VAL A 52 -3.96 -12.87 1.75
N TYR A 53 -4.93 -13.57 2.33
CA TYR A 53 -5.86 -14.46 1.65
C TYR A 53 -7.29 -13.96 1.78
N LEU A 54 -7.89 -13.57 0.65
CA LEU A 54 -9.26 -13.07 0.55
C LEU A 54 -10.09 -14.03 -0.32
N GLY A 55 -10.40 -15.20 0.22
CA GLY A 55 -11.05 -16.27 -0.53
C GLY A 55 -12.58 -16.19 -0.60
N SER A 56 -13.19 -15.16 -0.03
CA SER A 56 -14.64 -14.99 -0.01
C SER A 56 -15.19 -14.13 -1.15
N GLY A 57 -16.41 -14.50 -1.59
CA GLY A 57 -17.38 -13.71 -2.33
C GLY A 57 -16.91 -12.95 -3.57
N ARG A 58 -17.14 -13.53 -4.76
CA ARG A 58 -16.95 -12.88 -6.08
C ARG A 58 -17.59 -11.48 -6.20
N THR A 59 -18.54 -11.14 -5.31
CA THR A 59 -19.34 -9.91 -5.37
C THR A 59 -19.03 -8.89 -4.26
N VAL A 60 -18.20 -9.23 -3.26
CA VAL A 60 -17.94 -8.33 -2.12
C VAL A 60 -16.64 -7.54 -2.35
N PRO A 61 -16.62 -6.21 -2.15
CA PRO A 61 -15.42 -5.43 -2.36
C PRO A 61 -14.38 -5.69 -1.25
N ALA A 62 -13.14 -5.91 -1.67
CA ALA A 62 -11.96 -5.83 -0.83
C ALA A 62 -11.16 -4.57 -1.14
N ILE A 63 -10.63 -3.91 -0.12
CA ILE A 63 -9.87 -2.66 -0.23
C ILE A 63 -8.54 -2.83 0.48
N LEU A 64 -7.43 -2.64 -0.24
CA LEU A 64 -6.07 -2.55 0.29
C LEU A 64 -5.52 -1.16 -0.04
N ARG A 65 -5.11 -0.39 0.97
CA ARG A 65 -4.49 0.93 0.76
C ARG A 65 -3.27 1.16 1.62
N ASN A 66 -2.22 1.73 1.06
CA ASN A 66 -1.00 2.07 1.81
C ASN A 66 -0.42 0.86 2.57
N CYS A 67 -0.54 -0.34 2.00
CA CYS A 67 -0.08 -1.58 2.64
C CYS A 67 1.26 -2.02 2.07
N THR A 68 2.14 -2.52 2.92
CA THR A 68 3.35 -3.24 2.50
C THR A 68 3.15 -4.72 2.76
N ILE A 69 3.05 -5.53 1.71
CA ILE A 69 2.89 -6.98 1.82
C ILE A 69 4.11 -7.60 1.15
N SER A 70 5.00 -8.18 1.96
CA SER A 70 6.33 -8.54 1.49
C SER A 70 6.90 -9.79 2.14
N GLY A 71 7.88 -10.45 1.50
CA GLY A 71 8.63 -11.53 2.17
C GLY A 71 7.80 -12.77 2.49
N ASN A 72 6.69 -12.98 1.76
CA ASN A 72 5.79 -14.12 1.96
C ASN A 72 6.01 -15.17 0.85
N TYR A 73 5.49 -16.40 1.05
CA TYR A 73 5.51 -17.40 -0.01
C TYR A 73 4.71 -16.90 -1.24
N ARG A 74 3.50 -16.41 -0.99
CA ARG A 74 2.70 -15.59 -1.92
C ARG A 74 2.20 -14.38 -1.14
N ASN A 75 2.14 -13.21 -1.75
CA ASN A 75 1.74 -12.00 -1.02
C ASN A 75 0.22 -11.91 -0.90
N VAL A 76 -0.52 -11.75 -2.00
CA VAL A 76 -1.98 -11.54 -1.97
C VAL A 76 -2.73 -12.58 -2.81
N TYR A 77 -3.83 -13.09 -2.28
CA TYR A 77 -4.84 -13.86 -2.99
C TYR A 77 -6.21 -13.22 -2.87
N PHE A 78 -6.98 -13.17 -3.96
CA PHE A 78 -8.38 -12.74 -3.91
C PHE A 78 -9.26 -13.44 -4.98
N LEU A 79 -10.54 -13.67 -4.66
CA LEU A 79 -11.52 -14.32 -5.56
C LEU A 79 -12.66 -13.41 -6.06
N GLY A 80 -12.64 -12.12 -5.73
CA GLY A 80 -13.69 -11.15 -6.08
C GLY A 80 -13.15 -9.81 -6.57
N ASN A 81 -13.90 -8.73 -6.41
CA ASN A 81 -13.45 -7.38 -6.76
C ASN A 81 -12.50 -6.84 -5.69
N MET A 82 -11.30 -6.43 -6.09
CA MET A 82 -10.33 -5.83 -5.18
C MET A 82 -9.94 -4.43 -5.66
N THR A 83 -9.93 -3.46 -4.75
CA THR A 83 -9.30 -2.16 -5.00
C THR A 83 -7.99 -2.14 -4.22
N MET A 84 -6.87 -2.09 -4.94
CA MET A 84 -5.56 -1.95 -4.34
C MET A 84 -4.91 -0.66 -4.82
N THR A 85 -4.56 0.21 -3.89
CA THR A 85 -4.02 1.54 -4.21
C THR A 85 -2.87 1.88 -3.28
N ASN A 86 -1.78 2.38 -3.86
CA ASN A 86 -0.65 2.86 -3.09
C ASN A 86 -0.03 1.79 -2.19
N CYS A 87 -0.01 0.54 -2.63
CA CYS A 87 0.58 -0.58 -1.91
C CYS A 87 1.96 -0.95 -2.45
N ILE A 88 2.77 -1.61 -1.62
CA ILE A 88 4.02 -2.26 -2.03
C ILE A 88 3.82 -3.75 -1.89
N ILE A 89 3.96 -4.47 -3.01
CA ILE A 89 3.87 -5.92 -3.08
C ILE A 89 5.25 -6.41 -3.53
N ALA A 90 6.04 -6.94 -2.59
CA ALA A 90 7.45 -7.18 -2.86
C ALA A 90 7.97 -8.50 -2.30
N ASN A 91 9.14 -8.95 -2.78
CA ASN A 91 9.92 -10.03 -2.17
C ASN A 91 9.12 -11.32 -1.91
N SER A 92 8.13 -11.65 -2.74
CA SER A 92 7.43 -12.94 -2.58
C SER A 92 8.20 -14.07 -3.25
N ILE A 93 8.27 -15.24 -2.60
CA ILE A 93 8.94 -16.42 -3.16
C ILE A 93 8.30 -16.86 -4.49
N HIS A 94 6.98 -16.76 -4.60
CA HIS A 94 6.23 -17.27 -5.75
C HIS A 94 5.43 -16.18 -6.46
N TYR A 95 4.33 -15.69 -5.87
CA TYR A 95 3.43 -14.75 -6.53
C TYR A 95 3.22 -13.49 -5.67
N GLY A 96 3.36 -12.32 -6.29
CA GLY A 96 2.98 -11.04 -5.69
C GLY A 96 1.46 -10.99 -5.50
N VAL A 97 0.71 -11.10 -6.58
CA VAL A 97 -0.75 -11.18 -6.50
C VAL A 97 -1.29 -12.33 -7.33
N VAL A 98 -2.26 -13.04 -6.74
CA VAL A 98 -3.05 -14.10 -7.35
C VAL A 98 -4.52 -13.72 -7.31
N GLY A 99 -5.21 -13.80 -8.45
CA GLY A 99 -6.66 -13.61 -8.52
C GLY A 99 -7.15 -13.53 -9.95
N ASN A 100 -8.45 -13.26 -10.13
CA ASN A 100 -9.01 -12.98 -11.46
C ASN A 100 -8.64 -11.55 -11.87
N ILE A 101 -7.56 -11.42 -12.65
CA ILE A 101 -6.95 -10.11 -12.92
C ILE A 101 -7.77 -9.29 -13.93
N THR A 102 -8.55 -9.96 -14.79
CA THR A 102 -9.35 -9.31 -15.85
C THR A 102 -10.58 -8.54 -15.35
N ASN A 103 -11.12 -8.87 -14.17
CA ASN A 103 -12.32 -8.21 -13.63
C ASN A 103 -12.07 -7.31 -12.42
N SER A 104 -10.93 -7.47 -11.75
CA SER A 104 -10.87 -7.13 -10.34
C SER A 104 -9.60 -6.42 -9.91
N TYR A 105 -8.63 -6.28 -10.80
CA TYR A 105 -7.43 -5.52 -10.51
C TYR A 105 -7.56 -4.17 -11.20
N VAL A 106 -7.84 -3.13 -10.41
CA VAL A 106 -7.70 -1.74 -10.86
C VAL A 106 -8.72 -1.39 -11.95
N LYS A 107 -10.01 -1.27 -11.57
CA LYS A 107 -10.95 -0.48 -12.37
C LYS A 107 -10.56 1.00 -12.27
N GLY A 108 -9.64 1.43 -13.13
CA GLY A 108 -9.38 2.85 -13.40
C GLY A 108 -7.97 3.32 -13.08
N PRO A 109 -7.64 4.60 -13.38
CA PRO A 109 -6.31 5.22 -13.29
C PRO A 109 -5.78 5.43 -11.84
N SER A 110 -6.15 4.56 -10.91
CA SER A 110 -5.99 4.78 -9.47
C SER A 110 -5.04 3.79 -8.78
N GLY A 111 -4.53 2.78 -9.49
CA GLY A 111 -3.52 1.86 -8.98
C GLY A 111 -2.15 2.52 -9.03
N TYR A 112 -1.62 2.93 -7.89
CA TYR A 112 -0.26 3.48 -7.73
C TYR A 112 0.55 2.51 -6.89
N ASN A 113 0.56 1.24 -7.27
CA ASN A 113 1.22 0.19 -6.52
C ASN A 113 2.62 -0.09 -7.07
N VAL A 114 3.51 -0.51 -6.17
CA VAL A 114 4.85 -0.99 -6.53
C VAL A 114 4.85 -2.52 -6.48
N PHE A 115 5.31 -3.14 -7.57
CA PHE A 115 5.68 -4.56 -7.61
C PHE A 115 7.18 -4.67 -7.71
N TYR A 116 7.79 -5.47 -6.84
CA TYR A 116 9.24 -5.55 -6.80
C TYR A 116 9.75 -6.90 -6.31
N ASN A 117 10.62 -7.52 -7.10
CA ASN A 117 11.39 -8.71 -6.70
C ASN A 117 10.52 -9.88 -6.19
N SER A 118 9.37 -10.10 -6.82
CA SER A 118 8.54 -11.30 -6.63
C SER A 118 8.89 -12.35 -7.69
N GLY A 119 8.73 -13.64 -7.36
CA GLY A 119 8.93 -14.73 -8.34
C GLY A 119 8.14 -14.50 -9.64
N TYR A 120 6.88 -14.13 -9.51
CA TYR A 120 6.08 -13.45 -10.52
C TYR A 120 5.23 -12.38 -9.84
N ASN A 121 5.13 -11.21 -10.45
CA ASN A 121 4.34 -10.11 -9.89
C ASN A 121 2.85 -10.43 -9.90
N HIS A 122 2.35 -11.08 -10.96
CA HIS A 122 0.93 -11.39 -11.14
C HIS A 122 0.67 -12.78 -11.72
N TYR A 123 -0.36 -13.45 -11.21
CA TYR A 123 -0.88 -14.73 -11.73
C TYR A 123 -2.41 -14.72 -11.81
N ASP A 124 -2.94 -14.98 -13.01
CA ASP A 124 -4.38 -15.05 -13.30
C ASP A 124 -4.87 -16.48 -13.10
N ASP A 125 -5.64 -16.69 -12.05
CA ASP A 125 -6.16 -18.01 -11.69
C ASP A 125 -7.37 -18.41 -12.58
N ASP A 126 -8.06 -17.45 -13.21
CA ASP A 126 -9.22 -17.70 -14.09
C ASP A 126 -8.79 -17.99 -15.55
N GLY A 127 -7.63 -17.43 -15.95
CA GLY A 127 -7.00 -17.70 -17.24
C GLY A 127 -5.87 -18.75 -17.21
N SER A 128 -5.42 -19.15 -16.01
CA SER A 128 -4.18 -19.92 -15.79
C SER A 128 -2.96 -19.29 -16.48
N GLN A 129 -2.88 -17.96 -16.47
CA GLN A 129 -1.80 -17.20 -17.12
C GLN A 129 -0.94 -16.50 -16.08
N VAL A 130 0.37 -16.65 -16.21
CA VAL A 130 1.34 -15.80 -15.52
C VAL A 130 1.51 -14.55 -16.39
N LEU A 131 1.28 -13.37 -15.83
CA LEU A 131 1.55 -12.13 -16.56
C LEU A 131 2.96 -11.66 -16.22
N THR A 132 3.79 -11.54 -17.25
CA THR A 132 5.08 -10.85 -17.17
C THR A 132 4.87 -9.34 -17.15
N ASP A 133 5.90 -8.61 -16.73
CA ASP A 133 5.87 -7.14 -16.61
C ASP A 133 5.57 -6.46 -17.96
N ALA A 134 6.08 -7.03 -19.05
CA ALA A 134 5.80 -6.55 -20.40
C ALA A 134 4.33 -6.75 -20.81
N GLU A 135 3.70 -7.84 -20.35
CA GLU A 135 2.30 -8.13 -20.64
C GLU A 135 1.36 -7.23 -19.80
N LEU A 136 1.72 -6.94 -18.56
CA LEU A 136 1.05 -5.93 -17.72
C LEU A 136 1.10 -4.54 -18.36
N ALA A 137 2.25 -4.11 -18.88
CA ALA A 137 2.39 -2.80 -19.50
C ALA A 137 1.52 -2.61 -20.76
N VAL A 138 1.21 -3.69 -21.49
CA VAL A 138 0.36 -3.67 -22.69
C VAL A 138 -1.13 -3.68 -22.33
N LEU A 139 -1.48 -4.31 -21.21
CA LEU A 139 -2.83 -4.25 -20.67
C LEU A 139 -3.04 -2.85 -20.05
N LYS A 140 -3.71 -1.98 -20.80
CA LYS A 140 -3.96 -0.58 -20.42
C LYS A 140 -4.57 -0.30 -19.02
N PRO A 141 -5.22 -1.24 -18.29
CA PRO A 141 -5.63 -1.00 -16.91
C PRO A 141 -4.47 -0.79 -15.91
N TYR A 142 -3.23 -1.19 -16.25
CA TYR A 142 -2.10 -1.21 -15.30
C TYR A 142 -1.09 -0.06 -15.49
N ALA A 143 -1.41 0.95 -16.30
CA ALA A 143 -0.45 2.00 -16.69
C ALA A 143 0.18 2.80 -15.52
N ASN A 144 -0.42 2.75 -14.33
CA ASN A 144 0.02 3.49 -13.14
C ASN A 144 0.66 2.59 -12.06
N ASP A 145 0.59 1.27 -12.23
CA ASP A 145 1.34 0.32 -11.41
C ASP A 145 2.74 0.18 -11.99
N GLN A 146 3.77 0.34 -11.15
CA GLN A 146 5.15 0.33 -11.62
C GLN A 146 5.86 -0.94 -11.18
N ASN A 147 6.40 -1.65 -12.16
CA ASN A 147 7.44 -2.66 -11.96
C ASN A 147 8.75 -2.10 -12.50
N ILE A 148 9.19 -1.01 -11.87
CA ILE A 148 10.51 -0.42 -12.03
C ILE A 148 11.25 -0.63 -10.72
N ASP A 149 12.58 -0.63 -10.74
CA ASP A 149 13.35 -0.64 -9.49
C ASP A 149 12.98 0.61 -8.67
N PRO A 150 12.30 0.45 -7.52
CA PRO A 150 11.83 1.57 -6.71
C PRO A 150 12.95 2.21 -5.90
N GLN A 151 14.18 1.67 -5.93
CA GLN A 151 15.33 2.19 -5.19
C GLN A 151 15.00 2.40 -3.70
N PHE A 152 14.48 1.34 -3.07
CA PHE A 152 14.20 1.35 -1.64
C PHE A 152 15.49 1.53 -0.82
N VAL A 153 15.36 2.13 0.38
CA VAL A 153 16.47 2.35 1.30
C VAL A 153 17.15 1.02 1.68
N ASP A 154 16.36 0.02 2.11
CA ASP A 154 16.88 -1.29 2.47
C ASP A 154 15.79 -2.38 2.42
N ALA A 155 15.37 -2.73 1.19
CA ALA A 155 14.35 -3.74 0.97
C ALA A 155 14.73 -5.15 1.45
N ALA A 156 16.03 -5.45 1.56
CA ALA A 156 16.51 -6.74 2.06
C ALA A 156 16.20 -6.93 3.55
N ASN A 157 16.22 -5.82 4.31
CA ASN A 157 15.87 -5.80 5.73
C ASN A 157 14.45 -5.28 6.01
N GLY A 158 13.61 -5.18 4.98
CA GLY A 158 12.20 -4.78 5.10
C GLY A 158 11.95 -3.28 5.19
N ASP A 159 12.96 -2.44 4.94
CA ASP A 159 12.79 -1.00 4.82
C ASP A 159 12.43 -0.61 3.38
N PHE A 160 11.13 -0.48 3.16
CA PHE A 160 10.54 -0.13 1.88
C PHE A 160 10.30 1.37 1.70
N ARG A 161 10.95 2.22 2.50
CA ARG A 161 10.97 3.66 2.23
C ARG A 161 11.72 3.92 0.92
N LEU A 162 11.25 4.89 0.14
CA LEU A 162 11.91 5.29 -1.10
C LEU A 162 13.22 6.02 -0.80
N GLY A 163 14.30 5.64 -1.47
CA GLY A 163 15.58 6.33 -1.39
C GLY A 163 15.58 7.65 -2.18
N PRO A 164 16.56 8.53 -1.93
CA PRO A 164 16.73 9.75 -2.71
C PRO A 164 16.91 9.45 -4.19
N GLY A 165 16.12 10.10 -5.05
CA GLY A 165 16.17 9.91 -6.51
C GLY A 165 15.39 8.70 -7.04
N SER A 166 14.67 7.99 -6.17
CA SER A 166 13.79 6.91 -6.58
C SER A 166 12.82 7.35 -7.69
N PRO A 167 12.64 6.52 -8.74
CA PRO A 167 11.69 6.83 -9.80
C PRO A 167 10.23 6.71 -9.35
N CYS A 168 9.98 6.19 -8.14
CA CYS A 168 8.63 6.15 -7.55
C CYS A 168 8.26 7.44 -6.81
N LEU A 169 9.21 8.35 -6.59
CA LEU A 169 8.95 9.66 -5.99
C LEU A 169 8.16 10.54 -6.97
N ASN A 170 7.06 11.14 -6.51
CA ASN A 170 6.17 11.98 -7.31
C ASN A 170 5.68 11.31 -8.62
N ALA A 171 5.59 9.99 -8.66
CA ALA A 171 5.11 9.25 -9.84
C ALA A 171 3.62 8.85 -9.72
N GLY A 172 3.01 9.16 -8.58
CA GLY A 172 1.68 8.73 -8.16
C GLY A 172 0.54 9.59 -8.71
N ARG A 173 -0.51 9.76 -7.92
CA ARG A 173 -1.68 10.54 -8.33
C ARG A 173 -1.35 12.02 -8.32
N ALA A 174 -1.85 12.77 -9.30
CA ALA A 174 -1.86 14.23 -9.21
C ALA A 174 -2.61 14.65 -7.94
N ALA A 175 -1.92 15.37 -7.05
CA ALA A 175 -2.49 15.94 -5.84
C ALA A 175 -2.77 17.43 -6.09
N PRO A 176 -3.98 17.94 -5.81
CA PRO A 176 -4.26 19.36 -5.94
C PRO A 176 -3.23 20.17 -5.13
N ASN A 177 -2.50 21.04 -5.82
CA ASN A 177 -1.49 21.96 -5.26
C ASN A 177 -0.22 21.32 -4.64
N ARG A 178 0.05 20.02 -4.87
CA ARG A 178 1.24 19.32 -4.33
C ARG A 178 2.03 18.53 -5.37
N GLY A 179 1.74 18.71 -6.66
CA GLY A 179 2.36 17.93 -7.74
C GLY A 179 1.75 16.54 -7.80
N TYR A 180 2.57 15.51 -7.61
CA TYR A 180 2.17 14.10 -7.70
C TYR A 180 2.54 13.39 -6.38
N THR A 181 1.71 12.46 -5.90
CA THR A 181 2.05 11.62 -4.74
C THR A 181 3.18 10.66 -5.09
N ASP A 182 3.77 9.99 -4.10
CA ASP A 182 4.65 8.86 -4.39
C ASP A 182 3.82 7.62 -4.76
N ILE A 183 4.39 6.70 -5.52
CA ILE A 183 3.81 5.37 -5.74
C ILE A 183 4.27 4.44 -4.62
N GLY A 184 3.32 3.72 -4.02
CA GLY A 184 3.58 2.75 -2.96
C GLY A 184 3.29 3.25 -1.55
N ALA A 185 3.36 2.33 -0.58
CA ALA A 185 2.82 2.51 0.77
C ALA A 185 3.57 3.52 1.65
N TRP A 186 4.78 3.90 1.27
CA TRP A 186 5.60 4.85 2.00
C TRP A 186 5.74 6.13 1.18
N GLN A 187 4.99 7.15 1.60
CA GLN A 187 5.16 8.49 1.06
C GLN A 187 6.42 9.10 1.69
N GLY A 188 7.37 9.54 0.86
CA GLY A 188 8.51 10.36 1.22
C GLY A 188 8.10 11.81 1.53
N ILE A 189 6.90 12.20 1.11
CA ILE A 189 6.18 13.36 1.67
C ILE A 189 5.62 12.94 3.04
N SER A 190 6.01 13.64 4.12
CA SER A 190 5.60 13.34 5.50
C SER A 190 4.13 12.91 5.61
N ARG A 191 3.86 11.81 6.34
CA ARG A 191 2.51 11.25 6.58
C ARG A 191 1.51 12.23 7.22
N SER A 192 1.93 13.42 7.63
CA SER A 192 1.09 14.54 8.09
C SER A 192 0.29 15.25 6.98
N ILE A 193 0.29 14.71 5.74
CA ILE A 193 -0.15 15.43 4.53
C ILE A 193 -1.25 14.67 3.76
N LEU A 194 -1.80 13.58 4.29
CA LEU A 194 -3.03 12.98 3.76
C LEU A 194 -4.24 13.68 4.38
N LEU A 195 -4.73 14.74 3.73
CA LEU A 195 -5.97 15.39 4.10
C LEU A 195 -7.15 14.39 4.03
N PRO A 196 -8.07 14.38 5.00
CA PRO A 196 -9.41 13.83 4.83
C PRO A 196 -10.06 14.39 3.56
N ASP A 197 -10.93 13.61 2.91
CA ASP A 197 -11.66 13.97 1.67
C ASP A 197 -12.59 15.23 1.79
N ASN A 198 -12.50 15.98 2.90
CA ASN A 198 -13.43 17.02 3.33
C ASN A 198 -12.76 18.31 3.86
N CYS A 199 -11.48 18.55 3.58
CA CYS A 199 -10.90 19.89 3.72
C CYS A 199 -11.33 20.79 2.54
N GLU A 200 -12.02 21.90 2.80
CA GLU A 200 -12.35 22.91 1.77
C GLU A 200 -11.15 23.79 1.40
N GLU A 201 -10.26 24.06 2.37
CA GLU A 201 -9.03 24.83 2.19
C GLU A 201 -7.96 24.40 3.20
N TRP A 202 -6.70 24.69 2.90
CA TRP A 202 -5.58 24.42 3.81
C TRP A 202 -5.49 25.51 4.87
N LEU A 203 -5.49 25.10 6.14
CA LEU A 203 -5.23 26.00 7.26
C LEU A 203 -3.74 25.97 7.55
N GLU A 204 -3.07 27.13 7.43
CA GLU A 204 -1.70 27.25 7.94
C GLU A 204 -1.70 26.86 9.43
N MET A 205 -0.80 25.95 9.81
CA MET A 205 -0.66 25.35 11.16
C MET A 205 -1.55 24.15 11.50
N ASP A 206 -2.20 23.49 10.53
CA ASP A 206 -2.76 22.13 10.69
C ASP A 206 -1.62 21.10 10.53
N PHE A 207 -0.96 20.75 11.63
CA PHE A 207 0.21 19.87 11.65
C PHE A 207 -0.17 18.39 11.69
N ASN A 208 -1.36 18.05 12.18
CA ASN A 208 -1.85 16.67 12.22
C ASN A 208 -2.65 16.26 10.97
N GLY A 209 -3.03 17.24 10.13
CA GLY A 209 -3.72 17.06 8.85
C GLY A 209 -5.21 16.75 8.99
N ASP A 210 -5.87 17.16 10.07
CA ASP A 210 -7.26 16.79 10.37
C ASP A 210 -8.32 17.84 9.96
N CYS A 211 -7.91 18.84 9.16
CA CYS A 211 -8.75 19.91 8.61
C CYS A 211 -9.22 20.95 9.64
N LYS A 212 -8.61 21.05 10.81
CA LYS A 212 -8.82 22.13 11.79
C LYS A 212 -7.46 22.52 12.37
N VAL A 213 -7.40 23.69 13.00
CA VAL A 213 -6.23 24.10 13.80
C VAL A 213 -6.67 24.10 15.25
N ASP A 214 -6.15 23.16 16.03
CA ASP A 214 -6.49 23.00 17.43
C ASP A 214 -5.29 22.69 18.34
N PHE A 215 -5.56 22.24 19.57
CA PHE A 215 -4.51 21.97 20.54
C PHE A 215 -3.67 20.73 20.20
N GLU A 216 -4.14 19.83 19.35
CA GLU A 216 -3.36 18.69 18.86
C GLU A 216 -2.27 19.17 17.90
N ASP A 217 -2.59 20.15 17.04
CA ASP A 217 -1.59 20.80 16.17
C ASP A 217 -0.55 21.57 16.98
N PHE A 218 -1.00 22.31 17.99
CA PHE A 218 -0.09 22.99 18.90
C PHE A 218 0.81 22.00 19.65
N ALA A 219 0.28 20.84 20.06
CA ALA A 219 1.07 19.81 20.71
C ALA A 219 2.13 19.20 19.76
N LEU A 220 1.83 19.05 18.47
CA LEU A 220 2.80 18.61 17.48
C LEU A 220 3.88 19.67 17.23
N PHE A 221 3.49 20.93 17.07
CA PHE A 221 4.42 22.05 16.91
C PHE A 221 5.38 22.15 18.10
N THR A 222 4.85 22.13 19.33
CA THR A 222 5.65 22.30 20.55
C THR A 222 6.59 21.14 20.84
N ARG A 223 6.33 19.93 20.31
CA ARG A 223 7.26 18.79 20.45
C ARG A 223 8.60 19.03 19.78
N SER A 224 8.59 19.62 18.59
CA SER A 224 9.81 19.87 17.82
C SER A 224 10.29 21.32 17.87
N TRP A 225 9.56 22.19 18.58
CA TRP A 225 9.93 23.61 18.69
C TRP A 225 11.28 23.83 19.38
N LEU A 226 11.67 22.94 20.29
CA LEU A 226 12.99 22.99 20.93
C LEU A 226 14.03 22.09 20.24
N GLU A 227 13.66 21.40 19.16
CA GLU A 227 14.57 20.56 18.40
C GLU A 227 15.28 21.40 17.32
N CYS A 228 16.61 21.27 17.26
CA CYS A 228 17.41 21.90 16.23
C CYS A 228 17.20 21.16 14.90
N ASN A 229 16.53 21.82 13.96
CA ASN A 229 16.23 21.27 12.63
C ASN A 229 17.03 21.98 11.51
N LEU A 230 18.14 22.65 11.83
CA LEU A 230 19.03 23.28 10.86
C LEU A 230 20.18 22.34 10.49
N GLU A 231 20.60 22.37 9.22
CA GLU A 231 21.81 21.68 8.76
C GLU A 231 22.82 22.72 8.20
N PRO A 232 24.02 22.86 8.80
CA PRO A 232 24.55 22.09 9.93
C PRO A 232 23.92 22.48 11.29
N GLU A 233 23.90 21.53 12.23
CA GLU A 233 23.29 21.67 13.58
C GLU A 233 23.89 22.84 14.39
N GLU A 234 25.13 23.22 14.06
CA GLU A 234 25.87 24.35 14.63
C GLU A 234 25.17 25.71 14.41
N MET A 235 24.24 25.79 13.45
CA MET A 235 23.46 26.99 13.16
C MET A 235 22.36 27.27 14.19
N CYS A 236 22.03 26.33 15.07
CA CYS A 236 20.95 26.50 16.06
C CYS A 236 21.34 27.33 17.28
N TRP A 237 22.62 27.69 17.42
CA TRP A 237 23.14 28.38 18.62
C TRP A 237 23.96 29.63 18.28
N GLN A 238 23.80 30.18 17.07
CA GLN A 238 24.32 31.49 16.64
C GLN A 238 23.27 32.59 16.84
#